data_AF-A0A1G5LWL8-F1
#
_entry.id   AF-A0A1G5LWL8-F1
#
_cell.length_a   1.000
_cell.length_b   1.000
_cell.length_c   1.000
_cell.angle_alpha   90.00
_cell.angle_beta   90.00
_cell.angle_gamma   90.00
#
_symmetry.space_group_name_H-M   'P 1'
#
loop_
_entity.id
_entity.type
_entity.pdbx_description
1 polymer ?
#
loop_
_entity_poly.entity_id
_entity_poly.type
_entity_poly.pdbx_seq_one_letter_code
_entity_poly.pdbx_strand_id
1 'polypeptide(L)'
;MLQLRKTWSEVPATPNVVHDGVDRVPMGRSLVVDPVVKRALRHLRTVKSQLPSDADPVEFADWRERIAEALDGLGCVLVFEKDRVRAGAEAAAAREQAAEVRRRVETEANKHRLCGWPSRW
;
A
#
# COMPACT_ATOMS: atom_id res chain seq x y z
N MET A 1 -15.81 -27.58 -17.98
CA MET A 1 -15.80 -28.38 -16.74
C MET A 1 -14.43 -29.02 -16.57
N LEU A 2 -13.83 -28.77 -15.41
CA LEU A 2 -12.77 -29.53 -14.71
C LEU A 2 -11.85 -30.46 -15.51
N GLN A 3 -10.58 -30.06 -15.63
CA GLN A 3 -9.36 -30.72 -15.07
C GLN A 3 -8.25 -29.64 -15.22
N LEU A 4 -7.32 -29.40 -14.29
CA LEU A 4 -6.22 -30.31 -14.03
C LEU A 4 -5.44 -29.80 -12.79
N ARG A 5 -5.38 -30.65 -11.76
CA ARG A 5 -4.33 -30.62 -10.72
C ARG A 5 -3.01 -31.11 -11.34
N LYS A 6 -1.88 -30.77 -10.70
CA LYS A 6 -0.49 -31.23 -10.95
C LYS A 6 0.19 -30.43 -12.07
N THR A 7 1.43 -29.96 -11.98
CA THR A 7 2.57 -30.25 -11.10
C THR A 7 3.58 -29.13 -11.32
N TRP A 8 4.41 -28.87 -10.29
CA TRP A 8 5.65 -28.12 -10.46
C TRP A 8 6.58 -28.84 -11.46
N SER A 9 7.47 -28.07 -12.09
CA SER A 9 8.49 -28.43 -13.09
C SER A 9 8.08 -28.29 -14.56
N GLU A 10 8.51 -27.17 -15.16
CA GLU A 10 9.28 -27.28 -16.40
C GLU A 10 10.18 -26.04 -16.56
N VAL A 11 11.47 -26.26 -16.32
CA VAL A 11 12.57 -25.39 -16.70
C VAL A 11 12.96 -25.76 -18.13
N PRO A 12 13.00 -24.81 -19.08
CA PRO A 12 13.91 -24.92 -20.21
C PRO A 12 15.15 -24.05 -19.98
N ALA A 13 16.30 -24.74 -19.96
CA ALA A 13 17.62 -24.15 -19.91
C ALA A 13 17.88 -23.28 -21.15
N THR A 14 18.29 -22.03 -20.93
CA THR A 14 18.91 -21.21 -21.99
C THR A 14 20.42 -21.07 -21.72
N PRO A 15 21.25 -21.14 -22.77
CA PRO A 15 22.69 -21.25 -22.67
C PRO A 15 23.37 -20.00 -22.11
N ASN A 16 24.42 -20.30 -21.35
CA ASN A 16 25.41 -19.45 -20.71
C ASN A 16 25.93 -18.34 -21.64
N VAL A 17 25.46 -17.10 -21.45
CA VAL A 17 26.18 -15.90 -21.87
C VAL A 17 26.93 -15.41 -20.66
N VAL A 18 28.24 -15.68 -20.67
CA VAL A 18 29.25 -15.07 -19.82
C VAL A 18 29.12 -13.55 -19.91
N HIS A 19 28.56 -12.93 -18.86
CA HIS A 19 28.80 -11.52 -18.61
C HIS A 19 30.14 -11.40 -17.88
N ASP A 20 31.14 -11.08 -18.71
CA ASP A 20 32.44 -10.55 -18.36
C ASP A 20 32.37 -9.50 -17.25
N GLY A 21 33.46 -9.45 -16.48
CA GLY A 21 33.56 -8.84 -15.16
C GLY A 21 33.09 -7.39 -15.12
N VAL A 22 32.15 -7.13 -14.21
CA VAL A 22 32.05 -5.82 -13.58
C VAL A 22 32.30 -6.06 -12.10
N ASP A 23 33.48 -5.61 -11.65
CA ASP A 23 33.87 -5.46 -10.26
C ASP A 23 32.66 -5.04 -9.41
N ARG A 24 32.06 -6.01 -8.72
CA ARG A 24 31.09 -5.73 -7.66
C ARG A 24 31.89 -5.24 -6.48
N VAL A 25 32.28 -3.97 -6.53
CA VAL A 25 32.69 -3.24 -5.33
C VAL A 25 31.53 -3.41 -4.33
N PRO A 26 31.72 -4.08 -3.18
CA PRO A 26 30.73 -4.08 -2.13
C PRO A 26 30.79 -2.68 -1.53
N MET A 27 30.11 -1.73 -2.16
CA MET A 27 29.88 -0.44 -1.54
C MET A 27 28.86 -0.67 -0.43
N GLY A 28 29.36 -1.16 0.71
CA GLY A 28 28.78 -0.95 2.02
C GLY A 28 28.80 0.55 2.34
N ARG A 29 28.08 1.34 1.54
CA ARG A 29 27.72 2.70 1.89
C ARG A 29 26.51 2.56 2.78
N SER A 30 26.75 2.56 4.09
CA SER A 30 25.71 2.93 5.04
C SER A 30 25.27 4.34 4.63
N LEU A 31 24.21 4.42 3.83
CA LEU A 31 23.60 5.70 3.49
C LEU A 31 23.12 6.26 4.83
N VAL A 32 23.80 7.29 5.31
CA VAL A 32 23.35 8.03 6.48
C VAL A 32 22.03 8.68 6.09
N VAL A 33 20.94 7.99 6.41
CA VAL A 33 19.59 8.52 6.21
C VAL A 33 19.39 9.60 7.25
N ASP A 34 18.99 10.78 6.79
CA ASP A 34 18.62 11.89 7.65
C ASP A 34 17.64 11.41 8.74
N PRO A 35 17.88 11.75 10.03
CA PRO A 35 17.07 11.26 11.13
C PRO A 35 15.59 11.66 11.02
N VAL A 36 15.27 12.78 10.37
CA VAL A 36 13.90 13.23 10.12
C VAL A 36 13.23 12.31 9.09
N VAL A 37 13.93 11.98 8.00
CA VAL A 37 13.43 11.01 6.99
C VAL A 37 13.21 9.64 7.63
N LYS A 38 14.16 9.18 8.46
CA LYS A 38 14.03 7.91 9.19
C LYS A 38 12.81 7.89 10.12
N ARG A 39 12.54 9.00 10.82
CA ARG A 39 11.37 9.15 11.69
C ARG A 39 10.07 9.12 10.89
N ALA A 40 10.01 9.83 9.76
CA ALA A 40 8.83 9.84 8.88
C ALA A 40 8.54 8.44 8.30
N LEU A 41 9.56 7.73 7.83
CA LEU A 41 9.41 6.35 7.34
C LEU A 41 8.98 5.37 8.45
N ARG A 42 9.51 5.53 9.66
CA ARG A 42 9.07 4.74 10.82
C ARG A 42 7.59 5.00 11.13
N HIS A 43 7.18 6.27 11.13
CA HIS A 43 5.78 6.64 11.34
C HIS A 43 4.87 5.99 10.30
N LEU A 44 5.19 6.11 9.01
CA LEU A 44 4.44 5.46 7.94
C LEU A 44 4.35 3.94 8.13
N ARG A 45 5.45 3.28 8.51
CA ARG A 45 5.47 1.84 8.78
C ARG A 45 4.57 1.47 9.96
N THR A 46 4.58 2.27 11.02
CA THR A 46 3.70 2.10 12.18
C THR A 46 2.23 2.23 11.79
N VAL A 47 1.85 3.24 11.01
CA VAL A 47 0.47 3.38 10.53
C VAL A 47 0.09 2.19 9.65
N LYS A 48 0.96 1.76 8.73
CA LYS A 48 0.71 0.58 7.87
C LYS A 48 0.51 -0.71 8.67
N SER A 49 1.19 -0.88 9.80
CA SER A 49 1.00 -2.06 10.67
C SER A 49 -0.31 -2.06 11.46
N GLN A 50 -0.98 -0.90 11.57
CA GLN A 50 -2.29 -0.78 12.20
C GLN A 50 -3.44 -1.05 11.21
N LEU A 51 -3.18 -1.83 10.16
CA LEU A 51 -4.22 -2.29 9.25
C LEU A 51 -5.29 -3.02 10.09
N PRO A 52 -6.55 -2.55 10.10
CA PRO A 52 -7.58 -3.17 10.92
C PRO A 52 -7.96 -4.55 10.33
N SER A 53 -8.00 -5.58 11.19
CA SER A 53 -8.04 -7.01 10.80
C SER A 53 -9.43 -7.50 10.36
N ASP A 54 -10.49 -6.93 10.94
CA ASP A 54 -11.91 -7.15 10.60
C ASP A 54 -12.58 -5.79 10.43
N ALA A 55 -11.89 -4.88 9.73
CA ALA A 55 -12.18 -3.46 9.75
C ALA A 55 -13.63 -3.19 9.37
N ASP A 56 -14.37 -2.60 10.31
CA ASP A 56 -15.53 -1.80 9.95
C ASP A 56 -15.11 -0.86 8.80
N PRO A 57 -15.91 -0.76 7.73
CA PRO A 57 -15.53 0.03 6.56
C PRO A 57 -15.14 1.49 6.92
N VAL A 58 -15.69 2.07 7.98
CA VAL A 58 -15.32 3.40 8.46
C VAL A 58 -13.92 3.38 9.06
N GLU A 59 -13.59 2.41 9.92
CA GLU A 59 -12.24 2.25 10.48
C GLU A 59 -11.19 2.04 9.38
N PHE A 60 -11.52 1.30 8.33
CA PHE A 60 -10.66 1.15 7.16
C PHE A 60 -10.46 2.48 6.43
N ALA A 61 -11.52 3.25 6.21
CA ALA A 61 -11.42 4.56 5.57
C ALA A 61 -10.56 5.53 6.39
N ASP A 62 -10.71 5.54 7.71
CA ASP A 62 -9.91 6.37 8.61
C ASP A 62 -8.45 5.91 8.67
N TRP A 63 -8.20 4.61 8.58
CA TRP A 63 -6.85 4.10 8.42
C TRP A 63 -6.21 4.55 7.10
N ARG A 64 -6.95 4.56 5.99
CA ARG A 64 -6.44 5.09 4.70
C ARG A 64 -6.15 6.59 4.76
N GLU A 65 -6.97 7.38 5.46
CA GLU A 65 -6.69 8.80 5.68
C GLU A 65 -5.39 8.99 6.47
N ARG A 66 -5.17 8.24 7.56
CA ARG A 66 -3.92 8.28 8.33
C ARG A 66 -2.69 7.89 7.49
N ILE A 67 -2.85 6.99 6.52
CA ILE A 67 -1.78 6.69 5.55
C ILE A 67 -1.49 7.90 4.65
N ALA A 68 -2.52 8.60 4.17
CA ALA A 68 -2.36 9.80 3.36
C ALA A 68 -1.61 10.89 4.13
N GLU A 69 -1.99 11.14 5.38
CA GLU A 69 -1.32 12.11 6.26
C GLU A 69 0.17 11.76 6.49
N ALA A 70 0.46 10.48 6.74
CA ALA A 70 1.83 10.02 6.92
C ALA A 70 2.68 10.17 5.65
N LEU A 71 2.09 9.97 4.48
CA LEU A 71 2.73 10.15 3.17
C LEU A 71 2.97 11.62 2.85
N ASP A 72 2.03 12.51 3.14
CA ASP A 72 2.22 13.96 2.98
C ASP A 72 3.36 14.47 3.87
N GLY A 73 3.37 14.04 5.15
CA GLY A 73 4.46 14.37 6.06
C GLY A 73 5.83 13.83 5.60
N LEU A 74 5.86 12.66 4.94
CA LEU A 74 7.06 12.13 4.31
C LEU A 74 7.47 12.97 3.08
N GLY A 75 6.51 13.39 2.27
CA GLY A 75 6.73 14.27 1.11
C GLY A 75 7.43 15.57 1.49
N CYS A 76 7.12 16.15 2.65
CA CYS A 76 7.76 17.39 3.10
C CYS A 76 9.26 17.25 3.41
N VAL A 77 9.74 16.04 3.72
CA VAL A 77 11.13 15.80 4.18
C VAL A 77 11.99 15.11 3.13
N LEU A 78 11.40 14.67 2.02
CA LEU A 78 12.11 14.04 0.91
C LEU A 78 12.85 15.09 0.07
N VAL A 79 14.15 14.86 -0.14
CA VAL A 79 15.01 15.77 -0.91
C VAL A 79 14.69 15.72 -2.41
N PHE A 80 14.37 14.53 -2.93
CA PHE A 80 14.13 14.33 -4.35
C PHE A 80 12.68 14.62 -4.74
N GLU A 81 12.49 15.56 -5.67
CA GLU A 81 11.17 15.94 -6.20
C GLU A 81 10.37 14.72 -6.68
N LYS A 82 11.02 13.79 -7.40
CA LYS A 82 10.35 12.57 -7.87
C LYS A 82 9.74 11.74 -6.74
N ASP A 83 10.39 11.70 -5.58
CA ASP A 83 9.88 10.98 -4.42
C ASP A 83 8.77 11.77 -3.73
N ARG A 84 8.84 13.11 -3.72
CA ARG A 84 7.76 13.98 -3.25
C ARG A 84 6.49 13.82 -4.08
N VAL A 85 6.62 13.84 -5.41
CA VAL A 85 5.52 13.61 -6.35
C VAL A 85 4.91 12.23 -6.13
N ARG A 86 5.73 11.19 -5.96
CA ARG A 86 5.24 9.83 -5.69
C ARG A 86 4.49 9.76 -4.36
N ALA A 87 5.02 10.36 -3.30
CA ALA A 87 4.36 10.41 -2.00
C ALA A 87 3.00 11.12 -2.08
N GLY A 88 2.92 12.24 -2.80
CA GLY A 88 1.66 12.96 -3.02
C GLY A 88 0.64 12.17 -3.83
N ALA A 89 1.08 11.46 -4.88
CA ALA A 89 0.19 10.59 -5.66
C ALA A 89 -0.36 9.42 -4.82
N GLU A 90 0.48 8.80 -3.99
CA GLU A 90 0.04 7.74 -3.08
C GLU A 90 -0.90 8.27 -1.98
N ALA A 91 -0.66 9.48 -1.47
CA ALA A 91 -1.55 10.13 -0.51
C ALA A 91 -2.92 10.43 -1.12
N ALA A 92 -2.96 10.93 -2.36
CA ALA A 92 -4.20 11.17 -3.09
C ALA A 92 -4.99 9.87 -3.31
N ALA A 93 -4.32 8.80 -3.75
CA ALA A 93 -4.95 7.49 -3.93
C ALA A 93 -5.50 6.92 -2.60
N ALA A 94 -4.83 7.20 -1.48
CA ALA A 94 -5.32 6.80 -0.16
C ALA A 94 -6.59 7.53 0.25
N ARG A 95 -6.66 8.84 0.02
CA ARG A 95 -7.87 9.65 0.26
C ARG A 95 -9.03 9.23 -0.62
N GLU A 96 -8.75 8.96 -1.89
CA GLU A 96 -9.76 8.50 -2.85
C GLU A 96 -10.39 7.19 -2.38
N GLN A 97 -9.57 6.22 -1.95
CA GLN A 97 -10.08 4.97 -1.39
C GLN A 97 -10.89 5.18 -0.11
N ALA A 98 -10.46 6.06 0.79
CA ALA A 98 -11.23 6.40 1.99
C ALA A 98 -12.61 6.98 1.63
N ALA A 99 -12.64 7.92 0.68
CA ALA A 99 -13.88 8.55 0.20
C ALA A 99 -14.80 7.55 -0.51
N GLU A 100 -14.25 6.64 -1.30
CA GLU A 100 -15.02 5.58 -1.95
C GLU A 100 -15.69 4.66 -0.91
N VAL A 101 -14.94 4.21 0.09
CA VAL A 101 -15.48 3.33 1.12
C VAL A 101 -16.60 4.01 1.89
N ARG A 102 -16.42 5.27 2.30
CA ARG A 102 -17.47 6.06 2.97
C ARG A 102 -18.74 6.17 2.12
N ARG A 103 -18.59 6.42 0.81
CA ARG A 103 -19.72 6.50 -0.14
C ARG A 103 -20.46 5.16 -0.27
N ARG A 104 -19.73 4.04 -0.27
CA ARG A 104 -20.33 2.70 -0.29
C ARG A 104 -21.13 2.43 0.97
N VAL A 105 -20.57 2.75 2.15
CA VAL A 105 -21.27 2.60 3.45
C VAL A 105 -22.58 3.38 3.45
N GLU A 106 -22.56 4.63 3.01
CA GLU A 106 -23.77 5.46 2.90
C GLU A 106 -24.80 4.85 1.94
N THR A 107 -24.34 4.33 0.79
CA THR A 107 -25.20 3.69 -0.19
C THR A 107 -25.87 2.43 0.37
N GLU A 108 -25.13 1.58 1.07
CA GLU A 108 -25.68 0.36 1.68
C GLU A 108 -26.63 0.69 2.84
N ALA A 109 -26.30 1.68 3.67
CA ALA A 109 -27.20 2.18 4.72
C ALA A 109 -28.51 2.72 4.12
N ASN A 110 -28.43 3.46 3.01
CA ASN A 110 -29.61 3.98 2.32
C ASN A 110 -30.46 2.87 1.68
N LYS A 111 -29.84 1.86 1.06
CA LYS A 111 -30.54 0.69 0.53
C LYS A 111 -31.32 -0.03 1.64
N HIS A 112 -30.71 -0.29 2.79
CA HIS A 112 -31.41 -0.90 3.91
C HIS A 112 -32.62 -0.08 4.37
N ARG A 113 -32.50 1.26 4.37
CA ARG A 113 -33.62 2.16 4.70
C ARG A 113 -34.75 2.11 3.66
N LEU A 114 -34.41 2.06 2.37
CA LEU A 114 -35.38 2.10 1.27
C LEU A 114 -36.06 0.75 1.00
N CYS A 115 -35.35 -0.36 1.18
CA CYS A 115 -35.86 -1.70 0.92
C CYS A 115 -36.72 -2.26 2.07
N GLY A 116 -36.68 -1.68 3.26
CA GLY A 116 -37.57 -2.04 4.37
C GLY A 116 -37.47 -3.52 4.80
N TRP A 117 -36.30 -4.15 4.65
CA TRP A 117 -36.11 -5.54 5.12
C TRP A 117 -35.85 -5.55 6.63
N PRO A 118 -36.76 -6.13 7.45
CA PRO A 118 -36.42 -6.46 8.82
C PRO A 118 -35.37 -7.57 8.79
N SER A 119 -34.16 -7.29 9.28
CA SER A 119 -33.16 -8.32 9.44
C SER A 119 -33.62 -9.31 10.53
N ARG A 120 -34.04 -10.49 10.05
CA ARG A 120 -33.98 -11.82 10.69
C ARG A 120 -35.10 -12.22 11.67
N TRP A 121 -35.91 -13.20 11.25
CA TRP A 121 -36.28 -14.37 12.08
C TRP A 121 -35.09 -15.34 12.09
#